data_AF-A0A7C2U0F7-F1
#
_entry.id   AF-A0A7C2U0F7-F1
#
_cell.length_a   1.000
_cell.length_b   1.000
_cell.length_c   1.000
_cell.angle_alpha   90.00
_cell.angle_beta   90.00
_cell.angle_gamma   90.00
#
_symmetry.space_group_name_H-M   'P 1'
#
loop_
_entity.id
_entity.type
_entity.pdbx_description
1 polymer ?
#
loop_
_entity_poly.entity_id
_entity_poly.type
_entity_poly.pdbx_seq_one_letter_code
_entity_poly.pdbx_strand_id
1 'polypeptide(L)'
;MPIINLTKGGRLAQKVTVADNLLARLTGLLGTERPDPHKALYLTPCAGVHTFGMKYPIDVVFLDVQGKVVKLFENLPPNRMTKVIPSAKSALELAPDTITAYAIQTGDCLRVIPDARHREDWAGLKKILHWPVNLFMALLWGKFVLSSFLHWQQNGGLLSSGLLLVNTLLVFLFLSRRESTDISHRVVDWVIPILTVGLSMALRPYGSGNNAVIALSIAIQFIGIVGIVSSLASLGRSFGIIPANRRIKYSGPYKIVRHPLYASEMIFYFGFLCGNFSAFNLAAVLMILLGQIWRAASEEKLLSQESKYLAYMNTIRYRFVPGIF
;
A
#
# COMPACT_ATOMS: atom_id res chain seq x y z
N MET A 1 -20.56 -29.54 1.27
CA MET A 1 -20.93 -30.40 2.40
C MET A 1 -21.43 -29.45 3.45
N PRO A 2 -22.71 -29.60 3.81
CA PRO A 2 -23.51 -28.50 4.34
C PRO A 2 -23.27 -28.23 5.83
N ILE A 3 -23.75 -27.08 6.28
CA ILE A 3 -24.05 -26.84 7.69
C ILE A 3 -25.34 -27.60 8.02
N ILE A 4 -25.35 -28.35 9.11
CA ILE A 4 -26.51 -29.15 9.54
C ILE A 4 -26.98 -28.63 10.89
N ASN A 5 -28.25 -28.24 10.98
CA ASN A 5 -28.88 -27.93 12.26
C ASN A 5 -29.36 -29.24 12.89
N LEU A 6 -28.67 -29.68 13.95
CA LEU A 6 -28.96 -30.91 14.68
C LEU A 6 -30.17 -30.77 15.61
N THR A 7 -30.51 -29.54 16.02
CA THR A 7 -31.64 -29.27 16.92
C THR A 7 -32.97 -29.34 16.18
N LYS A 8 -33.06 -28.69 15.02
CA LYS A 8 -34.31 -28.56 14.25
C LYS A 8 -34.47 -29.61 13.16
N GLY A 9 -33.42 -30.37 12.86
CA GLY A 9 -33.40 -31.32 11.75
C GLY A 9 -33.49 -30.60 10.42
N GLY A 10 -32.35 -30.27 9.82
CA GLY A 10 -32.35 -29.61 8.51
C GLY A 10 -30.94 -29.34 7.99
N ARG A 11 -30.77 -29.45 6.67
CA ARG A 11 -29.54 -29.01 5.99
C ARG A 11 -29.70 -27.57 5.56
N LEU A 12 -28.87 -26.70 6.10
CA LEU A 12 -28.57 -25.40 5.50
C LEU A 12 -27.68 -25.73 4.30
N ALA A 13 -28.25 -25.95 3.12
CA ALA A 13 -27.51 -26.38 1.92
C ALA A 13 -26.54 -25.28 1.45
N GLN A 14 -25.36 -25.23 2.07
CA GLN A 14 -24.34 -24.22 1.88
C GLN A 14 -22.99 -24.89 1.60
N LYS A 15 -22.23 -24.34 0.65
CA LYS A 15 -20.83 -24.68 0.43
C LYS A 15 -19.99 -23.94 1.47
N VAL A 16 -19.26 -24.68 2.31
CA VAL A 16 -18.54 -24.08 3.44
C VAL A 16 -17.06 -24.03 3.13
N THR A 17 -16.45 -22.85 3.24
CA THR A 17 -14.98 -22.73 3.23
C THR A 17 -14.47 -22.43 4.63
N VAL A 18 -13.32 -22.99 5.01
CA VAL A 18 -12.72 -22.76 6.33
C VAL A 18 -11.52 -21.81 6.26
N ALA A 19 -11.51 -20.78 7.11
CA ALA A 19 -10.36 -19.93 7.36
C ALA A 19 -9.78 -20.28 8.74
N ASP A 20 -8.67 -21.03 8.74
CA ASP A 20 -8.02 -21.58 9.93
C ASP A 20 -6.70 -20.88 10.30
N ASN A 21 -6.15 -20.06 9.41
CA ASN A 21 -4.93 -19.29 9.64
C ASN A 21 -5.25 -17.81 9.96
N LEU A 22 -4.26 -17.05 10.43
CA LEU A 22 -4.47 -15.66 10.85
C LEU A 22 -4.84 -14.74 9.69
N LEU A 23 -4.21 -14.91 8.52
CA LEU A 23 -4.46 -14.07 7.34
C LEU A 23 -5.84 -14.31 6.76
N ALA A 24 -6.23 -15.57 6.57
CA ALA A 24 -7.54 -15.96 6.08
C ALA A 24 -8.67 -15.48 7.00
N ARG A 25 -8.45 -15.49 8.32
CA ARG A 25 -9.42 -14.97 9.31
C ARG A 25 -9.50 -13.45 9.30
N LEU A 26 -8.40 -12.74 9.05
CA LEU A 26 -8.38 -11.28 8.97
C LEU A 26 -9.04 -10.77 7.68
N THR A 27 -8.91 -11.52 6.58
CA THR A 27 -9.56 -11.15 5.31
C THR A 27 -11.04 -11.50 5.33
N GLY A 28 -11.45 -12.66 5.84
CA GLY A 28 -12.86 -13.03 5.84
C GLY A 28 -13.48 -12.92 4.43
N LEU A 29 -14.70 -12.37 4.35
CA LEU A 29 -15.36 -12.02 3.09
C LEU A 29 -14.94 -10.65 2.50
N LEU A 30 -13.91 -10.00 3.05
CA LEU A 30 -13.48 -8.67 2.64
C LEU A 30 -12.87 -8.66 1.24
N GLY A 31 -13.26 -7.68 0.42
CA GLY A 31 -12.77 -7.55 -0.96
C GLY A 31 -13.76 -8.05 -2.01
N THR A 32 -14.68 -8.93 -1.61
CA THR A 32 -15.76 -9.43 -2.48
C THR A 32 -16.83 -8.37 -2.74
N GLU A 33 -17.55 -8.48 -3.86
CA GLU A 33 -18.57 -7.50 -4.24
C GLU A 33 -19.93 -7.78 -3.58
N ARG A 34 -20.29 -9.05 -3.45
CA ARG A 34 -21.54 -9.53 -2.84
C ARG A 34 -21.30 -10.89 -2.18
N PRO A 35 -22.01 -11.19 -1.08
CA PRO A 35 -21.97 -12.52 -0.50
C PRO A 35 -22.75 -13.48 -1.39
N ASP A 36 -22.20 -14.67 -1.60
CA ASP A 36 -22.91 -15.74 -2.30
C ASP A 36 -23.89 -16.40 -1.32
N PRO A 37 -25.21 -16.36 -1.56
CA PRO A 37 -26.22 -16.92 -0.65
C PRO A 37 -26.07 -18.42 -0.39
N HIS A 38 -25.33 -19.12 -1.25
CA HIS A 38 -25.07 -20.55 -1.13
C HIS A 38 -23.70 -20.86 -0.53
N LYS A 39 -22.91 -19.86 -0.11
CA LYS A 39 -21.61 -20.07 0.53
C LYS A 39 -21.62 -19.56 1.97
N ALA A 40 -20.87 -20.25 2.81
CA ALA A 40 -20.54 -19.81 4.15
C ALA A 40 -19.02 -19.80 4.33
N LEU A 41 -18.54 -18.83 5.11
CA LEU A 41 -17.16 -18.80 5.56
C LEU A 41 -17.11 -19.18 7.05
N TYR A 42 -16.40 -20.26 7.36
CA TYR A 42 -16.20 -20.74 8.72
C TYR A 42 -14.84 -20.27 9.24
N LEU A 43 -14.87 -19.35 10.21
CA LEU A 43 -13.69 -18.81 10.88
C LEU A 43 -13.40 -19.62 12.14
N THR A 44 -12.21 -20.21 12.24
CA THR A 44 -11.80 -20.96 13.44
C THR A 44 -10.29 -20.83 13.69
N PRO A 45 -9.81 -20.48 14.89
CA PRO A 45 -10.59 -20.02 16.03
C PRO A 45 -11.09 -18.59 15.81
N CYS A 46 -12.30 -18.26 16.29
CA CYS A 46 -12.85 -16.92 16.21
C CYS A 46 -13.80 -16.63 17.39
N ALA A 47 -13.59 -15.48 18.05
CA ALA A 47 -14.42 -14.98 19.15
C ALA A 47 -15.02 -13.59 18.86
N GLY A 48 -14.74 -13.02 17.69
CA GLY A 48 -15.23 -11.72 17.27
C GLY A 48 -14.89 -11.47 15.81
N VAL A 49 -15.76 -10.76 15.12
CA VAL A 49 -15.58 -10.41 13.70
C VAL A 49 -15.65 -8.90 13.51
N HIS A 50 -15.08 -8.42 12.41
CA HIS A 50 -15.22 -7.05 11.97
C HIS A 50 -15.70 -6.99 10.53
N THR A 51 -16.39 -5.91 10.19
CA THR A 51 -16.85 -5.60 8.83
C THR A 51 -16.19 -4.33 8.30
N PHE A 52 -15.08 -3.89 8.89
CA PHE A 52 -14.28 -2.75 8.40
C PHE A 52 -13.88 -2.94 6.94
N GLY A 53 -14.21 -2.00 6.06
CA GLY A 53 -13.88 -2.08 4.64
C GLY A 53 -14.79 -2.98 3.79
N MET A 54 -15.83 -3.59 4.38
CA MET A 54 -16.87 -4.28 3.62
C MET A 54 -17.81 -3.32 2.90
N LYS A 55 -18.46 -3.81 1.84
CA LYS A 55 -19.43 -3.03 1.05
C LYS A 55 -20.90 -3.36 1.37
N TYR A 56 -21.14 -4.46 2.07
CA TYR A 56 -22.47 -5.02 2.30
C TYR A 56 -22.56 -5.63 3.71
N PRO A 57 -23.78 -5.78 4.28
CA PRO A 57 -23.98 -6.42 5.57
C PRO A 57 -23.86 -7.95 5.47
N ILE A 58 -23.49 -8.61 6.57
CA ILE A 58 -23.44 -10.06 6.67
C ILE A 58 -24.15 -10.56 7.92
N ASP A 59 -24.60 -11.80 7.86
CA ASP A 59 -25.06 -12.52 9.03
C ASP A 59 -23.90 -13.26 9.69
N VAL A 60 -23.84 -13.23 11.02
CA VAL A 60 -22.77 -13.86 11.79
C VAL A 60 -23.33 -14.78 12.86
N VAL A 61 -22.90 -16.04 12.84
CA VAL A 61 -23.29 -17.06 13.83
C VAL A 61 -22.05 -17.50 14.60
N PHE A 62 -21.99 -17.18 15.90
CA PHE A 62 -20.92 -17.62 16.78
C PHE A 62 -21.25 -18.96 17.42
N LEU A 63 -20.28 -19.89 17.40
CA LEU A 63 -20.42 -21.25 17.90
C LEU A 63 -19.39 -21.54 19.01
N ASP A 64 -19.78 -22.32 20.02
CA ASP A 64 -18.87 -22.86 21.05
C ASP A 64 -18.08 -24.09 20.56
N VAL A 65 -17.33 -24.77 21.46
CA VAL A 65 -16.55 -25.97 21.10
C VAL A 65 -17.44 -27.15 20.66
N GLN A 66 -18.70 -27.21 21.08
CA GLN A 66 -19.66 -28.26 20.72
C GLN A 66 -20.47 -27.92 19.46
N GLY A 67 -20.28 -26.73 18.88
CA GLY A 67 -21.06 -26.26 17.74
C GLY A 67 -22.41 -25.64 18.14
N LYS A 68 -22.63 -25.31 19.41
CA LYS A 68 -23.84 -24.63 19.87
C LYS A 68 -23.76 -23.13 19.55
N VAL A 69 -24.84 -22.58 19.02
CA VAL A 69 -24.98 -21.15 18.74
C VAL A 69 -25.01 -20.38 20.05
N VAL A 70 -23.98 -19.57 20.30
CA VAL A 70 -23.86 -18.75 21.51
C VAL A 70 -24.23 -17.28 21.27
N LYS A 71 -24.14 -16.81 20.03
CA LYS A 71 -24.54 -15.45 19.64
C LYS A 71 -24.83 -15.34 18.15
N LEU A 72 -25.77 -14.46 17.82
CA LEU A 72 -26.16 -14.13 16.46
C LEU A 72 -26.04 -12.62 16.24
N PHE A 73 -25.61 -12.24 15.05
CA PHE A 73 -25.74 -10.88 14.52
C PHE A 73 -26.37 -10.98 13.14
N GLU A 74 -27.60 -10.50 13.01
CA GLU A 74 -28.29 -10.36 11.74
C GLU A 74 -27.88 -9.04 11.09
N ASN A 75 -27.65 -9.08 9.78
CA ASN A 75 -27.39 -7.90 8.95
C ASN A 75 -26.34 -6.96 9.54
N LEU A 76 -25.23 -7.51 10.08
CA LEU A 76 -24.13 -6.74 10.65
C LEU A 76 -23.59 -5.76 9.59
N PRO A 77 -23.78 -4.44 9.74
CA PRO A 77 -23.52 -3.51 8.65
C PRO A 77 -22.02 -3.30 8.45
N PRO A 78 -21.62 -2.76 7.28
CA PRO A 78 -20.23 -2.34 7.04
C PRO A 78 -19.66 -1.42 8.13
N ASN A 79 -18.34 -1.52 8.34
CA ASN A 79 -17.57 -0.70 9.28
C ASN A 79 -18.05 -0.82 10.73
N ARG A 80 -18.23 -2.06 11.20
CA ARG A 80 -18.51 -2.41 12.60
C ARG A 80 -17.52 -3.46 13.10
N MET A 81 -17.50 -3.61 14.40
CA MET A 81 -16.78 -4.69 15.08
C MET A 81 -17.71 -5.24 16.15
N THR A 82 -17.81 -6.57 16.23
CA THR A 82 -18.56 -7.21 17.30
C THR A 82 -17.77 -7.11 18.60
N LYS A 83 -18.46 -7.15 19.74
CA LYS A 83 -17.78 -7.42 21.01
C LYS A 83 -17.13 -8.80 20.94
N VAL A 84 -16.04 -9.00 21.69
CA VAL A 84 -15.45 -10.33 21.89
C VAL A 84 -16.44 -11.18 22.71
N ILE A 85 -16.71 -12.39 22.24
CA ILE A 85 -17.63 -13.35 22.86
C ILE A 85 -16.78 -14.51 23.41
N PRO A 86 -16.48 -14.52 24.72
CA PRO A 86 -15.54 -15.50 25.29
C PRO A 86 -15.95 -16.97 25.12
N SER A 87 -17.27 -17.24 25.06
CA SER A 87 -17.84 -18.56 24.83
C SER A 87 -17.72 -19.02 23.37
N ALA A 88 -17.49 -18.11 22.43
CA ALA A 88 -17.35 -18.43 21.02
C ALA A 88 -15.95 -18.94 20.72
N LYS A 89 -15.89 -20.01 19.93
CA LYS A 89 -14.65 -20.64 19.45
C LYS A 89 -14.54 -20.58 17.95
N SER A 90 -15.67 -20.43 17.27
CA SER A 90 -15.70 -20.23 15.83
C SER A 90 -16.87 -19.31 15.45
N ALA A 91 -16.82 -18.79 14.23
CA ALA A 91 -17.87 -17.96 13.66
C ALA A 91 -18.18 -18.41 12.23
N LEU A 92 -19.45 -18.34 11.84
CA LEU A 92 -19.89 -18.48 10.45
C LEU A 92 -20.26 -17.10 9.93
N GLU A 93 -19.64 -16.67 8.84
CA GLU A 93 -20.08 -15.52 8.06
C GLU A 93 -20.96 -16.01 6.90
N LEU A 94 -22.17 -15.44 6.83
CA LEU A 94 -23.23 -15.83 5.92
C LEU A 94 -23.71 -14.61 5.13
N ALA A 95 -24.39 -14.87 4.00
CA ALA A 95 -25.13 -13.81 3.31
C ALA A 95 -26.19 -13.20 4.24
N PRO A 96 -26.53 -11.91 4.08
CA PRO A 96 -27.58 -11.27 4.86
C PRO A 96 -28.90 -12.04 4.76
N ASP A 97 -29.70 -11.97 5.81
CA ASP A 97 -31.02 -12.60 5.95
C ASP A 97 -31.01 -14.15 6.01
N THR A 98 -29.83 -14.78 6.06
CA THR A 98 -29.70 -16.23 6.17
C THR A 98 -30.16 -16.74 7.54
N ILE A 99 -29.85 -16.03 8.62
CA ILE A 99 -30.28 -16.39 9.98
C ILE A 99 -31.81 -16.47 10.03
N THR A 100 -32.49 -15.47 9.46
CA THR A 100 -33.95 -15.39 9.40
C THR A 100 -34.53 -16.45 8.48
N ALA A 101 -33.99 -16.63 7.28
CA ALA A 101 -34.47 -17.61 6.29
C ALA A 101 -34.45 -19.05 6.81
N TYR A 102 -33.49 -19.39 7.65
CA TYR A 102 -33.36 -20.72 8.25
C TYR A 102 -33.75 -20.78 9.74
N ALA A 103 -34.33 -19.69 10.27
CA ALA A 103 -34.74 -19.55 11.65
C ALA A 103 -33.68 -20.01 12.67
N ILE A 104 -32.41 -19.66 12.45
CA ILE A 104 -31.31 -20.03 13.35
C ILE A 104 -31.49 -19.27 14.67
N GLN A 105 -31.42 -19.99 15.79
CA GLN A 105 -31.60 -19.40 17.12
C GLN A 105 -30.41 -19.68 18.04
N THR A 106 -30.23 -18.81 19.04
CA THR A 106 -29.26 -19.07 20.11
C THR A 106 -29.64 -20.35 20.84
N GLY A 107 -28.67 -21.24 21.04
CA GLY A 107 -28.89 -22.57 21.61
C GLY A 107 -29.00 -23.69 20.59
N ASP A 108 -29.22 -23.40 19.30
CA ASP A 108 -29.19 -24.42 18.25
C ASP A 108 -27.81 -25.08 18.15
N CYS A 109 -27.74 -26.37 17.84
CA CYS A 109 -26.48 -27.08 17.60
C CYS A 109 -26.25 -27.22 16.10
N LEU A 110 -25.23 -26.54 15.58
CA LEU A 110 -24.84 -26.58 14.18
C LEU A 110 -23.59 -27.45 14.00
N ARG A 111 -23.68 -28.48 13.18
CA ARG A 111 -22.52 -29.23 12.69
C ARG A 111 -22.04 -28.59 11.39
N VAL A 112 -20.82 -28.07 11.41
CA VAL A 112 -20.17 -27.43 10.27
C VAL A 112 -19.14 -28.40 9.68
N ILE A 113 -19.26 -28.72 8.40
CA ILE A 113 -18.32 -29.60 7.68
C ILE A 113 -17.73 -28.79 6.51
N PRO A 114 -16.49 -28.30 6.62
CA PRO A 114 -15.86 -27.53 5.55
C PRO A 114 -15.65 -28.36 4.28
N ASP A 115 -15.95 -27.78 3.11
CA ASP A 115 -15.69 -28.36 1.79
C ASP A 115 -14.25 -28.16 1.33
N ALA A 116 -13.69 -27.01 1.67
CA ALA A 116 -12.38 -26.58 1.21
C ALA A 116 -11.81 -25.55 2.17
N ARG A 117 -10.49 -25.37 2.12
CA ARG A 117 -9.86 -24.20 2.76
C ARG A 117 -10.18 -22.94 1.99
N HIS A 118 -10.45 -21.87 2.71
CA HIS A 118 -10.58 -20.53 2.17
C HIS A 118 -9.21 -20.11 1.63
N ARG A 119 -9.15 -19.77 0.33
CA ARG A 119 -7.95 -19.16 -0.23
C ARG A 119 -7.86 -17.73 0.26
N GLU A 120 -6.70 -17.36 0.78
CA GLU A 120 -6.39 -15.99 1.21
C GLU A 120 -6.71 -15.00 0.09
N ASP A 121 -7.62 -14.07 0.36
CA ASP A 121 -7.90 -12.97 -0.56
C ASP A 121 -6.87 -11.86 -0.35
N TRP A 122 -5.77 -11.95 -1.09
CA TRP A 122 -4.74 -10.91 -1.15
C TRP A 122 -5.31 -9.54 -1.53
N ALA A 123 -6.40 -9.45 -2.28
CA ALA A 123 -7.03 -8.18 -2.60
C ALA A 123 -7.68 -7.55 -1.37
N GLY A 124 -8.27 -8.37 -0.49
CA GLY A 124 -8.82 -7.92 0.78
C GLY A 124 -7.74 -7.44 1.75
N LEU A 125 -6.66 -8.22 1.90
CA LEU A 125 -5.53 -7.84 2.76
C LEU A 125 -4.87 -6.53 2.29
N LYS A 126 -4.72 -6.33 0.96
CA LYS A 126 -4.21 -5.09 0.38
C LYS A 126 -5.03 -3.87 0.79
N LYS A 127 -6.36 -3.97 0.86
CA LYS A 127 -7.22 -2.85 1.29
C LYS A 127 -7.03 -2.51 2.76
N ILE A 128 -6.97 -3.53 3.62
CA ILE A 128 -6.76 -3.33 5.06
C ILE A 128 -5.39 -2.70 5.33
N LEU A 129 -4.34 -3.21 4.67
CA LEU A 129 -2.97 -2.73 4.88
C LEU A 129 -2.69 -1.38 4.22
N HIS A 130 -3.50 -0.94 3.25
CA HIS A 130 -3.25 0.30 2.51
C HIS A 130 -3.09 1.51 3.45
N TRP A 131 -4.08 1.76 4.32
CA TRP A 131 -4.07 2.91 5.21
C TRP A 131 -3.00 2.85 6.31
N PRO A 132 -2.83 1.74 7.05
CA PRO A 132 -1.77 1.60 8.04
C PRO A 132 -0.37 1.80 7.46
N VAL A 133 -0.07 1.21 6.29
CA VAL A 133 1.23 1.39 5.63
C VAL A 133 1.43 2.84 5.18
N ASN A 134 0.40 3.47 4.62
CA ASN A 134 0.45 4.89 4.24
C ASN A 134 0.69 5.80 5.44
N LEU A 135 -0.01 5.55 6.55
CA LEU A 135 0.13 6.31 7.78
C LEU A 135 1.53 6.14 8.37
N PHE A 136 2.05 4.91 8.41
CA PHE A 136 3.43 4.66 8.84
C PHE A 136 4.44 5.46 8.00
N MET A 137 4.31 5.45 6.67
CA MET A 137 5.19 6.22 5.79
C MET A 137 5.03 7.73 5.98
N ALA A 138 3.80 8.22 6.18
CA ALA A 138 3.54 9.63 6.45
C ALA A 138 4.16 10.08 7.78
N LEU A 139 4.08 9.26 8.84
CA LEU A 139 4.72 9.54 10.12
C LEU A 139 6.25 9.50 10.01
N LEU A 140 6.79 8.54 9.26
CA LEU A 140 8.23 8.45 8.99
C LEU A 140 8.73 9.72 8.28
N TRP A 141 8.05 10.19 7.22
CA TRP A 141 8.40 11.44 6.55
C TRP A 141 8.07 12.70 7.36
N GLY A 142 7.07 12.63 8.25
CA GLY A 142 6.76 13.71 9.19
C GLY A 142 7.93 14.07 10.08
N LYS A 143 8.78 13.10 10.45
CA LYS A 143 10.05 13.37 11.15
C LYS A 143 11.02 14.20 10.31
N PHE A 144 11.11 13.93 9.00
CA PHE A 144 11.94 14.70 8.08
C PHE A 144 11.37 16.10 7.84
N VAL A 145 10.05 16.27 7.81
CA VAL A 145 9.41 17.59 7.78
C VAL A 145 9.79 18.39 9.01
N LEU A 146 9.66 17.82 10.21
CA LEU A 146 10.05 18.50 11.46
C LEU A 146 11.54 18.86 11.45
N SER A 147 12.41 17.92 11.09
CA SER A 147 13.85 18.16 11.00
C SER A 147 14.18 19.26 9.97
N SER A 148 13.52 19.25 8.81
CA SER A 148 13.73 20.26 7.76
C SER A 148 13.22 21.63 8.19
N PHE A 149 12.09 21.67 8.91
CA PHE A 149 11.50 22.91 9.43
C PHE A 149 12.41 23.55 10.48
N LEU A 150 12.90 22.78 11.46
CA LEU A 150 13.83 23.26 12.48
C LEU A 150 15.13 23.77 11.86
N HIS A 151 15.67 23.03 10.87
CA HIS A 151 16.86 23.45 10.15
C HIS A 151 16.63 24.75 9.35
N TRP A 152 15.49 24.87 8.67
CA TRP A 152 15.10 26.09 7.95
C TRP A 152 14.89 27.27 8.88
N GLN A 153 14.28 27.08 10.05
CA GLN A 153 14.09 28.15 11.04
C GLN A 153 15.42 28.72 11.54
N GLN A 154 16.45 27.87 11.68
CA GLN A 154 17.77 28.29 12.16
C GLN A 154 18.66 28.87 11.06
N ASN A 155 18.64 28.31 9.85
CA ASN A 155 19.62 28.60 8.81
C ASN A 155 19.04 29.35 7.59
N GLY A 156 17.71 29.32 7.44
CA GLY A 156 17.04 29.81 6.24
C GLY A 156 17.57 29.17 4.96
N GLY A 157 17.38 29.86 3.84
CA GLY A 157 17.95 29.48 2.54
C GLY A 157 17.00 28.75 1.59
N LEU A 158 17.37 28.74 0.31
CA LEU A 158 16.56 28.16 -0.78
C LEU A 158 16.57 26.62 -0.74
N LEU A 159 17.68 26.02 -0.33
CA LEU A 159 17.81 24.57 -0.26
C LEU A 159 16.96 23.97 0.87
N SER A 160 16.99 24.58 2.06
CA SER A 160 16.23 24.09 3.22
C SER A 160 14.72 24.30 3.04
N SER A 161 14.29 25.42 2.45
CA SER A 161 12.88 25.65 2.10
C SER A 161 12.39 24.68 1.04
N GLY A 162 13.23 24.39 0.04
CA GLY A 162 12.96 23.40 -0.99
C GLY A 162 12.80 21.98 -0.44
N LEU A 163 13.71 21.55 0.45
CA LEU A 163 13.62 20.25 1.12
C LEU A 163 12.40 20.14 2.03
N LEU A 164 12.07 21.21 2.76
CA LEU A 164 10.84 21.28 3.56
C LEU A 164 9.60 21.10 2.68
N LEU A 165 9.54 21.77 1.52
CA LEU A 165 8.44 21.64 0.58
C LEU A 165 8.31 20.22 0.02
N VAL A 166 9.42 19.61 -0.41
CA VAL A 166 9.43 18.22 -0.92
C VAL A 166 8.95 17.25 0.16
N ASN A 167 9.48 17.33 1.38
CA ASN A 167 9.10 16.44 2.46
C ASN A 167 7.63 16.60 2.85
N THR A 168 7.13 17.84 2.89
CA THR A 168 5.72 18.13 3.18
C THR A 168 4.81 17.58 2.09
N LEU A 169 5.19 17.75 0.82
CA LEU A 169 4.46 17.19 -0.32
C LEU A 169 4.44 15.65 -0.26
N LEU A 170 5.54 15.00 0.10
CA LEU A 170 5.59 13.55 0.25
C LEU A 170 4.65 13.05 1.36
N VAL A 171 4.60 13.70 2.52
CA VAL A 171 3.62 13.38 3.59
C VAL A 171 2.19 13.48 3.05
N PHE A 172 1.86 14.58 2.38
CA PHE A 172 0.55 14.76 1.76
C PHE A 172 0.23 13.66 0.73
N LEU A 173 1.20 13.28 -0.11
CA LEU A 173 1.02 12.23 -1.10
C LEU A 173 0.88 10.85 -0.45
N PHE A 174 1.59 10.53 0.63
CA PHE A 174 1.37 9.26 1.34
C PHE A 174 -0.04 9.16 1.91
N LEU A 175 -0.56 10.25 2.49
CA LEU A 175 -1.91 10.28 3.06
C LEU A 175 -3.01 10.30 1.99
N SER A 176 -2.74 10.86 0.81
CA SER A 176 -3.74 11.03 -0.25
C SER A 176 -3.60 10.04 -1.42
N ARG A 177 -2.53 9.24 -1.50
CA ARG A 177 -2.27 8.38 -2.67
C ARG A 177 -3.41 7.43 -2.96
N ARG A 178 -3.57 7.10 -4.24
CA ARG A 178 -4.55 6.12 -4.72
C ARG A 178 -4.10 4.70 -4.43
N GLU A 179 -5.06 3.82 -4.25
CA GLU A 179 -4.84 2.38 -4.29
C GLU A 179 -4.30 1.99 -5.67
N SER A 180 -3.38 1.03 -5.69
CA SER A 180 -2.82 0.48 -6.92
C SER A 180 -3.69 -0.67 -7.42
N THR A 181 -3.92 -0.72 -8.73
CA THR A 181 -4.60 -1.85 -9.39
C THR A 181 -3.69 -3.07 -9.48
N ASP A 182 -2.40 -2.84 -9.71
CA ASP A 182 -1.39 -3.88 -9.82
C ASP A 182 -0.06 -3.46 -9.17
N ILE A 183 0.71 -4.43 -8.67
CA ILE A 183 1.99 -4.25 -7.98
C ILE A 183 3.00 -5.28 -8.48
N SER A 184 4.29 -4.96 -8.51
CA SER A 184 5.29 -5.98 -8.85
C SER A 184 5.31 -7.10 -7.81
N HIS A 185 5.35 -8.35 -8.30
CA HIS A 185 5.46 -9.56 -7.48
C HIS A 185 6.91 -9.99 -7.18
N ARG A 186 7.90 -9.33 -7.80
CA ARG A 186 9.32 -9.69 -7.61
C ARG A 186 9.84 -9.03 -6.34
N VAL A 187 10.41 -9.82 -5.43
CA VAL A 187 10.98 -9.35 -4.17
C VAL A 187 12.03 -8.24 -4.39
N VAL A 188 12.84 -8.37 -5.44
CA VAL A 188 13.88 -7.37 -5.78
C VAL A 188 13.28 -5.98 -6.05
N ASP A 189 12.09 -5.92 -6.65
CA ASP A 189 11.40 -4.66 -6.97
C ASP A 189 10.81 -3.98 -5.71
N TRP A 190 10.82 -4.67 -4.56
CA TRP A 190 10.48 -4.13 -3.25
C TRP A 190 11.73 -3.71 -2.47
N VAL A 191 12.76 -4.55 -2.47
CA VAL A 191 13.98 -4.35 -1.69
C VAL A 191 14.79 -3.16 -2.21
N ILE A 192 14.99 -3.06 -3.54
CA ILE A 192 15.83 -2.00 -4.12
C ILE A 192 15.30 -0.60 -3.77
N PRO A 193 14.01 -0.25 -3.97
CA PRO A 193 13.51 1.06 -3.56
C PRO A 193 13.73 1.38 -2.08
N ILE A 194 13.54 0.40 -1.19
CA ILE A 194 13.71 0.58 0.26
C ILE A 194 15.19 0.86 0.57
N LEU A 195 16.11 0.10 -0.02
CA LEU A 195 17.54 0.32 0.15
C LEU A 195 17.99 1.66 -0.43
N THR A 196 17.50 2.04 -1.61
CA THR A 196 17.81 3.34 -2.23
C THR A 196 17.39 4.50 -1.35
N VAL A 197 16.19 4.42 -0.76
CA VAL A 197 15.69 5.44 0.19
C VAL A 197 16.48 5.40 1.50
N GLY A 198 16.76 4.22 2.05
CA GLY A 198 17.55 4.11 3.27
C GLY A 198 18.97 4.66 3.10
N LEU A 199 19.58 4.44 1.93
CA LEU A 199 20.91 4.93 1.60
C LEU A 199 20.94 6.44 1.40
N SER A 200 19.89 7.04 0.82
CA SER A 200 19.80 8.50 0.71
C SER A 200 19.69 9.17 2.07
N MET A 201 19.03 8.54 3.04
CA MET A 201 18.99 8.98 4.44
C MET A 201 20.33 8.86 5.16
N ALA A 202 21.25 8.03 4.68
CA ALA A 202 22.56 7.81 5.28
C ALA A 202 23.65 8.75 4.74
N LEU A 203 23.35 9.57 3.73
CA LEU A 203 24.28 10.54 3.16
C LEU A 203 24.70 11.57 4.21
N ARG A 204 25.99 11.95 4.18
CA ARG A 204 26.59 12.81 5.22
C ARG A 204 27.06 14.13 4.63
N PRO A 205 26.59 15.29 5.13
CA PRO A 205 27.14 16.57 4.72
C PRO A 205 28.51 16.78 5.38
N TYR A 206 29.52 17.11 4.59
CA TYR A 206 30.89 17.36 5.06
C TYR A 206 31.32 18.82 4.82
N GLY A 207 30.61 19.57 3.97
CA GLY A 207 30.99 20.95 3.63
C GLY A 207 32.38 21.06 3.02
N SER A 208 32.80 20.04 2.26
CA SER A 208 34.16 19.92 1.71
C SER A 208 34.24 20.63 0.35
N GLY A 209 34.65 21.90 0.33
CA GLY A 209 34.86 22.63 -0.93
C GLY A 209 35.13 24.11 -0.69
N ASN A 210 35.64 24.79 -1.72
CA ASN A 210 35.68 26.24 -1.71
C ASN A 210 34.26 26.82 -1.85
N ASN A 211 34.09 28.11 -1.52
CA ASN A 211 32.78 28.77 -1.57
C ASN A 211 32.10 28.67 -2.95
N ALA A 212 32.87 28.65 -4.04
CA ALA A 212 32.36 28.53 -5.39
C ALA A 212 31.74 27.14 -5.66
N VAL A 213 32.41 26.06 -5.25
CA VAL A 213 31.91 24.68 -5.39
C VAL A 213 30.68 24.48 -4.52
N ILE A 214 30.65 25.05 -3.31
CA ILE A 214 29.47 25.01 -2.43
C ILE A 214 28.29 25.74 -3.09
N ALA A 215 28.49 26.94 -3.63
CA ALA A 215 27.44 27.69 -4.31
C ALA A 215 26.90 26.95 -5.54
N LEU A 216 27.79 26.38 -6.36
CA LEU A 216 27.39 25.57 -7.52
C LEU A 216 26.62 24.31 -7.11
N SER A 217 27.06 23.62 -6.06
CA SER A 217 26.38 22.47 -5.48
C SER A 217 24.95 22.81 -5.04
N ILE A 218 24.77 23.95 -4.35
CA ILE A 218 23.45 24.43 -3.91
C ILE A 218 22.56 24.74 -5.12
N ALA A 219 23.10 25.42 -6.15
CA ALA A 219 22.35 25.74 -7.36
C ALA A 219 21.85 24.49 -8.09
N ILE A 220 22.72 23.48 -8.27
CA ILE A 220 22.37 22.21 -8.91
C ILE A 220 21.31 21.46 -8.09
N GLN A 221 21.48 21.37 -6.77
CA GLN A 221 20.49 20.74 -5.89
C GLN A 221 19.14 21.45 -5.94
N PHE A 222 19.14 22.78 -5.98
CA PHE A 222 17.91 23.55 -6.08
C PHE A 222 17.16 23.28 -7.40
N ILE A 223 17.87 23.20 -8.53
CA ILE A 223 17.30 22.78 -9.82
C ILE A 223 16.69 21.37 -9.70
N GLY A 224 17.41 20.44 -9.07
CA GLY A 224 16.92 19.09 -8.78
C GLY A 224 15.62 19.11 -7.96
N ILE A 225 15.55 19.93 -6.90
CA ILE A 225 14.35 20.08 -6.06
C ILE A 225 13.17 20.62 -6.87
N VAL A 226 13.38 21.66 -7.69
CA VAL A 226 12.31 22.21 -8.54
C VAL A 226 11.76 21.12 -9.48
N GLY A 227 12.66 20.33 -10.08
CA GLY A 227 12.28 19.18 -10.91
C GLY A 227 11.50 18.11 -10.14
N ILE A 228 11.93 17.78 -8.91
CA ILE A 228 11.25 16.84 -8.02
C ILE A 228 9.85 17.34 -7.68
N VAL A 229 9.71 18.59 -7.22
CA VAL A 229 8.42 19.18 -6.84
C VAL A 229 7.47 19.19 -8.05
N SER A 230 7.94 19.63 -9.21
CA SER A 230 7.14 19.65 -10.44
C SER A 230 6.69 18.25 -10.86
N SER A 231 7.58 17.26 -10.76
CA SER A 231 7.30 15.86 -11.08
C SER A 231 6.32 15.22 -10.09
N LEU A 232 6.47 15.49 -8.79
CA LEU A 232 5.56 15.01 -7.74
C LEU A 232 4.18 15.66 -7.86
N ALA A 233 4.11 16.97 -8.13
CA ALA A 233 2.86 17.68 -8.34
C ALA A 233 2.10 17.16 -9.57
N SER A 234 2.81 16.89 -10.67
CA SER A 234 2.23 16.33 -11.89
C SER A 234 1.74 14.88 -11.71
N LEU A 235 2.51 14.06 -10.99
CA LEU A 235 2.12 12.69 -10.66
C LEU A 235 0.91 12.68 -9.71
N GLY A 236 0.93 13.56 -8.71
CA GLY A 236 -0.09 13.72 -7.69
C GLY A 236 -0.36 12.40 -6.97
N ARG A 237 -1.65 12.07 -6.79
CA ARG A 237 -2.09 10.86 -6.07
C ARG A 237 -1.69 9.52 -6.74
N SER A 238 -1.03 9.54 -7.90
CA SER A 238 -0.48 8.36 -8.56
C SER A 238 0.91 7.96 -8.04
N PHE A 239 1.49 8.74 -7.12
CA PHE A 239 2.80 8.49 -6.54
C PHE A 239 2.92 7.16 -5.77
N GLY A 240 4.11 6.55 -5.85
CA GLY A 240 4.52 5.43 -5.01
C GLY A 240 6.03 5.21 -5.05
N ILE A 241 6.56 4.58 -4.00
CA ILE A 241 7.98 4.20 -3.91
C ILE A 241 8.24 2.92 -4.72
N ILE A 242 7.33 1.96 -4.58
CA ILE A 242 7.41 0.62 -5.19
C ILE A 242 6.64 0.64 -6.51
N PRO A 243 7.15 -0.02 -7.56
CA PRO A 243 6.48 -0.16 -8.85
C PRO A 243 5.03 -0.66 -8.67
N ALA A 244 4.08 0.19 -9.05
CA ALA A 244 2.66 -0.14 -9.01
C ALA A 244 1.88 0.68 -10.04
N ASN A 245 0.83 0.10 -10.59
CA ASN A 245 -0.07 0.81 -11.49
C ASN A 245 -1.10 1.62 -10.68
N ARG A 246 -0.96 2.95 -10.68
CA ARG A 246 -1.87 3.92 -10.02
C ARG A 246 -2.43 4.94 -11.01
N ARG A 247 -2.64 4.53 -12.26
CA ARG A 247 -2.96 5.35 -13.44
C ARG A 247 -1.73 6.06 -14.02
N ILE A 248 -1.53 5.86 -15.31
CA ILE A 248 -0.45 6.46 -16.11
C ILE A 248 -0.67 7.97 -16.24
N LYS A 249 0.42 8.75 -16.11
CA LYS A 249 0.45 10.20 -16.23
C LYS A 249 1.28 10.63 -17.42
N TYR A 250 0.76 11.62 -18.15
CA TYR A 250 1.32 12.15 -19.39
C TYR A 250 1.23 13.69 -19.45
N SER A 251 1.13 14.34 -18.28
CA SER A 251 1.09 15.81 -18.15
C SER A 251 2.37 16.33 -17.49
N GLY A 252 2.57 17.66 -17.52
CA GLY A 252 3.73 18.28 -16.88
C GLY A 252 5.07 17.74 -17.41
N PRO A 253 6.06 17.50 -16.54
CA PRO A 253 7.37 16.96 -16.92
C PRO A 253 7.32 15.62 -17.65
N TYR A 254 6.26 14.82 -17.45
CA TYR A 254 6.06 13.52 -18.12
C TYR A 254 5.73 13.68 -19.62
N LYS A 255 5.56 14.90 -20.13
CA LYS A 255 5.50 15.16 -21.58
C LYS A 255 6.87 15.22 -22.24
N ILE A 256 7.94 15.32 -21.46
CA ILE A 256 9.31 15.54 -21.96
C ILE A 256 10.11 14.25 -21.88
N VAL A 257 10.10 13.60 -20.72
CA VAL A 257 10.78 12.32 -20.46
C VAL A 257 9.86 11.39 -19.68
N ARG A 258 10.09 10.08 -19.76
CA ARG A 258 9.23 9.09 -19.08
C ARG A 258 9.38 9.11 -17.55
N HIS A 259 10.57 9.41 -17.06
CA HIS A 259 10.93 9.34 -15.63
C HIS A 259 11.52 10.66 -15.11
N PRO A 260 10.78 11.79 -15.17
CA PRO A 260 11.29 13.10 -14.79
C PRO A 260 11.60 13.20 -13.29
N LEU A 261 10.87 12.46 -12.45
CA LEU A 261 11.13 12.39 -11.01
C LEU A 261 12.52 11.78 -10.74
N TYR A 262 12.78 10.59 -11.29
CA TYR A 262 14.07 9.93 -11.11
C TYR A 262 15.21 10.76 -11.71
N ALA A 263 15.03 11.36 -12.89
CA ALA A 263 16.02 12.26 -13.48
C ALA A 263 16.33 13.47 -12.57
N SER A 264 15.30 14.08 -11.97
CA SER A 264 15.46 15.22 -11.05
C SER A 264 16.17 14.82 -9.75
N GLU A 265 15.87 13.62 -9.23
CA GLU A 265 16.59 13.03 -8.08
C GLU A 265 18.08 12.78 -8.42
N MET A 266 18.39 12.28 -9.62
CA MET A 266 19.78 12.09 -10.07
C MET A 266 20.55 13.43 -10.11
N ILE A 267 19.92 14.50 -10.61
CA ILE A 267 20.50 15.86 -10.61
C ILE A 267 20.74 16.33 -9.17
N PHE A 268 19.77 16.12 -8.27
CA PHE A 268 19.91 16.46 -6.86
C PHE A 268 21.10 15.75 -6.21
N TYR A 269 21.23 14.43 -6.38
CA TYR A 269 22.34 13.67 -5.78
C TYR A 269 23.69 14.01 -6.40
N PHE A 270 23.74 14.32 -7.71
CA PHE A 270 24.94 14.84 -8.34
C PHE A 270 25.37 16.17 -7.71
N GLY A 271 24.43 17.11 -7.56
CA GLY A 271 24.68 18.38 -6.87
C GLY A 271 25.16 18.18 -5.44
N PHE A 272 24.55 17.27 -4.68
CA PHE A 272 24.96 16.91 -3.32
C PHE A 272 26.40 16.41 -3.27
N LEU A 273 26.76 15.49 -4.17
CA LEU A 273 28.09 14.89 -4.23
C LEU A 273 29.19 15.93 -4.53
N CYS A 274 28.91 16.90 -5.41
CA CYS A 274 29.85 17.97 -5.73
C CYS A 274 30.24 18.82 -4.52
N GLY A 275 29.30 19.08 -3.59
CA GLY A 275 29.56 19.88 -2.39
C GLY A 275 29.97 19.08 -1.15
N ASN A 276 29.83 17.76 -1.19
CA ASN A 276 30.01 16.87 -0.03
C ASN A 276 30.78 15.61 -0.42
N PHE A 277 31.86 15.77 -1.19
CA PHE A 277 32.60 14.63 -1.69
C PHE A 277 33.26 13.84 -0.56
N SER A 278 32.98 12.53 -0.52
CA SER A 278 33.69 11.56 0.30
C SER A 278 33.59 10.19 -0.37
N ALA A 279 34.51 9.27 -0.07
CA ALA A 279 34.45 7.92 -0.63
C ALA A 279 33.11 7.21 -0.32
N PHE A 280 32.59 7.43 0.90
CA PHE A 280 31.29 6.93 1.30
C PHE A 280 30.15 7.56 0.48
N ASN A 281 30.09 8.89 0.37
CA ASN A 281 29.03 9.57 -0.38
C ASN A 281 29.09 9.24 -1.88
N LEU A 282 30.29 9.09 -2.45
CA LEU A 282 30.47 8.66 -3.84
C LEU A 282 29.86 7.26 -4.05
N ALA A 283 30.27 6.29 -3.23
CA ALA A 283 29.73 4.93 -3.30
C ALA A 283 28.21 4.91 -3.08
N ALA A 284 27.72 5.65 -2.08
CA ALA A 284 26.31 5.75 -1.77
C ALA A 284 25.49 6.35 -2.93
N VAL A 285 25.96 7.47 -3.50
CA VAL A 285 25.29 8.12 -4.65
C VAL A 285 25.30 7.21 -5.86
N LEU A 286 26.41 6.55 -6.19
CA LEU A 286 26.45 5.59 -7.32
C LEU A 286 25.42 4.47 -7.14
N MET A 287 25.32 3.89 -5.94
CA MET A 287 24.31 2.88 -5.62
C MET A 287 22.89 3.42 -5.71
N ILE A 288 22.65 4.66 -5.27
CA ILE A 288 21.35 5.33 -5.43
C ILE A 288 21.01 5.49 -6.92
N LEU A 289 21.94 5.96 -7.76
CA LEU A 289 21.72 6.14 -9.19
C LEU A 289 21.37 4.80 -9.88
N LEU A 290 22.12 3.74 -9.58
CA LEU A 290 21.82 2.39 -10.06
C LEU A 290 20.43 1.92 -9.59
N GLY A 291 20.10 2.20 -8.33
CA GLY A 291 18.77 1.93 -7.77
C GLY A 291 17.66 2.67 -8.52
N GLN A 292 17.86 3.94 -8.89
CA GLN A 292 16.89 4.72 -9.67
C GLN A 292 16.72 4.19 -11.10
N ILE A 293 17.81 3.76 -11.74
CA ILE A 293 17.75 3.11 -13.06
C ILE A 293 16.95 1.80 -12.97
N TRP A 294 17.20 0.98 -11.95
CA TRP A 294 16.43 -0.24 -11.72
C TRP A 294 14.95 0.06 -11.50
N ARG A 295 14.63 1.05 -10.65
CA ARG A 295 13.24 1.46 -10.36
C ARG A 295 12.51 1.86 -11.63
N ALA A 296 13.12 2.69 -12.47
CA ALA A 296 12.56 3.09 -13.76
C ALA A 296 12.29 1.89 -14.69
N ALA A 297 13.25 0.98 -14.81
CA ALA A 297 13.13 -0.21 -15.65
C ALA A 297 12.06 -1.18 -15.13
N SER A 298 11.99 -1.37 -13.81
CA SER A 298 10.97 -2.20 -13.17
C SER A 298 9.57 -1.60 -13.32
N GLU A 299 9.45 -0.28 -13.25
CA GLU A 299 8.19 0.43 -13.46
C GLU A 299 7.72 0.32 -14.91
N GLU A 300 8.61 0.51 -15.90
CA GLU A 300 8.31 0.28 -17.32
C GLU A 300 7.87 -1.16 -17.58
N LYS A 301 8.55 -2.14 -16.97
CA LYS A 301 8.19 -3.56 -17.09
C LYS A 301 6.80 -3.87 -16.54
N LEU A 302 6.41 -3.24 -15.43
CA LEU A 302 5.08 -3.41 -14.86
C LEU A 302 4.02 -2.72 -15.72
N LEU A 303 4.26 -1.47 -16.11
CA LEU A 303 3.27 -0.65 -16.82
C LEU A 303 3.09 -1.05 -18.29
N SER A 304 4.10 -1.64 -18.93
CA SER A 304 4.04 -2.12 -20.33
C SER A 304 3.03 -3.25 -20.57
N GLN A 305 2.45 -3.81 -19.51
CA GLN A 305 1.31 -4.72 -19.61
C GLN A 305 0.03 -4.00 -20.10
N GLU A 306 -0.03 -2.68 -19.97
CA GLU A 306 -1.15 -1.85 -20.42
C GLU A 306 -0.85 -1.23 -21.79
N SER A 307 -1.78 -1.41 -22.75
CA SER A 307 -1.65 -0.85 -24.10
C SER A 307 -1.48 0.67 -24.11
N LYS A 308 -2.09 1.37 -23.14
CA LYS A 308 -1.95 2.82 -22.95
C LYS A 308 -0.51 3.23 -22.63
N TYR A 309 0.24 2.41 -21.90
CA TYR A 309 1.63 2.72 -21.58
C TYR A 309 2.53 2.51 -22.78
N LEU A 310 2.29 1.46 -23.57
CA LEU A 310 3.00 1.23 -24.82
C LEU A 310 2.81 2.39 -25.80
N ALA A 311 1.58 2.91 -25.93
CA ALA A 311 1.31 4.12 -26.71
C ALA A 311 2.08 5.34 -26.19
N TYR A 312 2.17 5.49 -24.86
CA TYR A 312 2.95 6.56 -24.24
C TYR A 312 4.45 6.43 -24.52
N MET A 313 5.02 5.22 -24.48
CA MET A 313 6.44 4.97 -24.80
C MET A 313 6.78 5.31 -26.26
N ASN A 314 5.83 5.11 -27.18
CA ASN A 314 6.00 5.47 -28.59
C ASN A 314 6.06 6.99 -28.81
N THR A 315 5.27 7.75 -28.04
CA THR A 315 5.26 9.22 -28.09
C THR A 315 6.47 9.82 -27.38
N ILE A 316 6.75 9.36 -26.16
CA ILE A 316 7.85 9.86 -25.33
C ILE A 316 8.97 8.83 -25.30
N ARG A 317 9.96 9.02 -26.19
CA ARG A 317 11.06 8.06 -26.41
C ARG A 317 12.12 8.08 -25.31
N TYR A 318 12.31 9.22 -24.65
CA TYR A 318 13.40 9.45 -23.71
C TYR A 318 13.06 8.98 -22.29
N ARG A 319 13.97 8.24 -21.64
CA ARG A 319 13.79 7.79 -20.25
C ARG A 319 14.02 8.90 -19.24
N PHE A 320 15.21 9.48 -19.25
CA PHE A 320 15.67 10.43 -18.21
C PHE A 320 16.10 11.78 -18.79
N VAL A 321 16.81 11.77 -19.92
CA VAL A 321 17.36 12.97 -20.55
C VAL A 321 16.92 13.02 -22.01
N PRO A 322 16.37 14.15 -22.50
CA PRO A 322 16.04 14.30 -23.91
C PRO A 322 17.27 14.06 -24.79
N GLY A 323 17.11 13.26 -25.83
CA GLY A 323 18.19 12.92 -26.77
C GLY A 323 19.06 11.73 -26.36
N ILE A 324 18.90 11.18 -25.15
CA ILE A 324 19.62 9.98 -24.68
C ILE A 324 18.61 8.83 -24.46
N PHE A 325 18.87 7.68 -25.08
CA PHE A 325 17.98 6.51 -25.07
C PHE A 325 18.12 5.65 -23.80
#